data_AF-A0A5P1XYS9-F1
#
_entry.id   AF-A0A5P1XYS9-F1
#
_cell.length_a   1.000
_cell.length_b   1.000
_cell.length_c   1.000
_cell.angle_alpha   90.00
_cell.angle_beta   90.00
_cell.angle_gamma   90.00
#
_symmetry.space_group_name_H-M   'P 1'
#
loop_
_entity.id
_entity.type
_entity.pdbx_description
1 polymer ?
#
loop_
_entity_poly.entity_id
_entity_poly.type
_entity_poly.pdbx_seq_one_letter_code
_entity_poly.pdbx_strand_id
1 'polypeptide(L)'
;KLLQENGADVIGISEVTGFPEIMDGRLKTLHPNIHGGLLAVRDNDEHMAQINEHGIKPIDLVVVNLYPFKATISKEDVTYEEAIENIDIGGPGMLRAASKNHQDVTVIVDPADYSAVISEIKEQGGVSLQKKRQLAAKVFRHTAAYDALIAEYLTNEAGEKDPEQFTVTFEKKQSLRYGENPHQEAVFCQSALPVSGSIAAAKQLHGKELSYNNIKDADAAVQIVREFTEPAAVAVKHMNPCGVGTGASIEEAFNKAYEADKTSIFGGIIALNREVDKATAETLHGIFLEI
;
A
#
# COMPACT_ATOMS: atom_id res chain seq x y z
N LYS A 1 -8.01 0.31 28.01
CA LYS A 1 -7.07 1.28 28.61
C LYS A 1 -7.28 2.67 28.03
N LEU A 2 -6.76 3.00 26.84
CA LEU A 2 -6.88 4.36 26.24
C LEU A 2 -8.31 4.93 26.29
N LEU A 3 -9.33 4.16 25.89
CA LEU A 3 -10.73 4.60 25.92
C LEU A 3 -11.24 4.88 27.34
N GLN A 4 -10.95 4.00 28.31
CA GLN A 4 -11.34 4.16 29.72
C GLN A 4 -10.65 5.36 30.37
N GLU A 5 -9.37 5.56 30.07
CA GLU A 5 -8.57 6.71 30.53
C GLU A 5 -9.12 8.05 30.01
N ASN A 6 -9.81 8.02 28.87
CA ASN A 6 -10.50 9.17 28.28
C ASN A 6 -11.99 9.23 28.64
N GLY A 7 -12.43 8.47 29.66
CA GLY A 7 -13.79 8.55 30.22
C GLY A 7 -14.86 7.80 29.45
N ALA A 8 -14.51 6.92 28.52
CA ALA A 8 -15.49 6.05 27.87
C ALA A 8 -15.77 4.80 28.70
N ASP A 9 -17.04 4.40 28.78
CA ASP A 9 -17.45 3.12 29.35
C ASP A 9 -17.03 1.99 28.39
N VAL A 10 -16.24 1.04 28.90
CA VAL A 10 -15.68 -0.05 28.10
C VAL A 10 -15.93 -1.39 28.78
N ILE A 11 -16.54 -2.31 28.03
CA ILE A 11 -16.69 -3.72 28.39
C ILE A 11 -15.47 -4.48 27.86
N GLY A 12 -14.83 -5.27 28.72
CA GLY A 12 -13.67 -6.08 28.34
C GLY A 12 -14.04 -7.27 27.46
N ILE A 13 -13.12 -7.71 26.59
CA ILE A 13 -13.39 -8.86 25.71
C ILE A 13 -13.67 -10.16 26.48
N SER A 14 -12.98 -10.36 27.61
CA SER A 14 -13.18 -11.51 28.50
C SER A 14 -14.55 -11.49 29.19
N GLU A 15 -15.15 -10.32 29.38
CA GLU A 15 -16.50 -10.17 29.93
C GLU A 15 -17.56 -10.58 28.89
N VAL A 16 -17.34 -10.23 27.62
CA VAL A 16 -18.24 -10.63 26.51
C VAL A 16 -18.14 -12.13 26.21
N THR A 17 -16.94 -12.69 26.26
CA THR A 17 -16.68 -14.08 25.88
C THR A 17 -16.83 -15.06 27.05
N GLY A 18 -16.66 -14.59 28.29
CA GLY A 18 -16.53 -15.46 29.46
C GLY A 18 -15.24 -16.29 29.47
N PHE A 19 -14.28 -15.98 28.59
CA PHE A 19 -13.04 -16.74 28.40
C PHE A 19 -11.82 -15.82 28.59
N PRO A 20 -10.79 -16.26 29.33
CA PRO A 20 -9.58 -15.46 29.51
C PRO A 20 -8.75 -15.38 28.23
N GLU A 21 -7.92 -14.36 28.12
CA GLU A 21 -6.88 -14.30 27.10
C GLU A 21 -5.79 -15.35 27.40
N ILE A 22 -5.46 -16.18 26.42
CA ILE A 22 -4.45 -17.26 26.57
C ILE A 22 -3.44 -17.24 25.41
N MET A 23 -2.34 -17.99 25.57
CA MET A 23 -1.26 -18.11 24.57
C MET A 23 -0.69 -16.74 24.18
N ASP A 24 -0.36 -15.93 25.20
CA ASP A 24 0.22 -14.59 25.04
C ASP A 24 -0.60 -13.66 24.13
N GLY A 25 -1.93 -13.82 24.17
CA GLY A 25 -2.87 -12.98 23.42
C GLY A 25 -3.18 -13.44 22.01
N ARG A 26 -2.63 -14.60 21.58
CA ARG A 26 -2.97 -15.24 20.30
C ARG A 26 -4.43 -15.66 20.24
N LEU A 27 -5.04 -16.04 21.37
CA LEU A 27 -6.46 -16.40 21.45
C LEU A 27 -7.21 -15.47 22.39
N LYS A 28 -7.91 -14.48 21.80
CA LYS A 28 -8.73 -13.48 22.51
C LYS A 28 -10.10 -13.25 21.87
N THR A 29 -10.16 -13.07 20.56
CA THR A 29 -11.39 -12.65 19.84
C THR A 29 -11.98 -13.74 18.96
N LEU A 30 -11.29 -14.87 18.77
CA LEU A 30 -11.78 -16.03 18.04
C LEU A 30 -12.80 -16.82 18.89
N HIS A 31 -13.96 -16.20 19.11
CA HIS A 31 -15.01 -16.74 19.98
C HIS A 31 -16.39 -16.60 19.33
N PRO A 32 -17.30 -17.59 19.49
CA PRO A 32 -18.66 -17.54 18.94
C PRO A 32 -19.45 -16.30 19.35
N ASN A 33 -19.31 -15.82 20.60
CA ASN A 33 -20.01 -14.60 21.03
C ASN A 33 -19.61 -13.35 20.24
N ILE A 34 -18.40 -13.32 19.67
CA ILE A 34 -17.93 -12.22 18.82
C ILE A 34 -18.35 -12.47 17.38
N HIS A 35 -17.96 -13.61 16.82
CA HIS A 35 -18.24 -13.90 15.42
C HIS A 35 -19.73 -14.09 15.11
N GLY A 36 -20.52 -14.63 16.04
CA GLY A 36 -21.97 -14.69 15.95
C GLY A 36 -22.59 -13.30 15.91
N GLY A 37 -22.15 -12.40 16.80
CA GLY A 37 -22.60 -11.00 16.81
C GLY A 37 -22.24 -10.23 15.54
N LEU A 38 -21.18 -10.64 14.84
CA LEU A 38 -20.76 -10.07 13.54
C LEU A 38 -21.45 -10.71 12.33
N LEU A 39 -21.74 -12.00 12.36
CA LEU A 39 -22.20 -12.76 11.19
C LEU A 39 -23.72 -12.96 11.12
N ALA A 40 -24.44 -12.71 12.21
CA ALA A 40 -25.89 -12.82 12.20
C ALA A 40 -26.51 -11.78 11.24
N VAL A 41 -27.35 -12.27 10.33
CA VAL A 41 -28.10 -11.43 9.39
C VAL A 41 -29.39 -11.05 10.08
N ARG A 42 -29.60 -9.75 10.29
CA ARG A 42 -30.65 -9.26 11.20
C ARG A 42 -32.06 -9.49 10.66
N ASP A 43 -32.20 -9.44 9.34
CA ASP A 43 -33.45 -9.72 8.64
C ASP A 43 -33.73 -11.23 8.49
N ASN A 44 -32.89 -12.11 9.06
CA ASN A 44 -33.11 -13.56 9.08
C ASN A 44 -33.55 -14.02 10.47
N ASP A 45 -34.84 -14.37 10.59
CA ASP A 45 -35.46 -14.82 11.84
C ASP A 45 -34.75 -16.04 12.47
N GLU A 46 -34.22 -16.96 11.67
CA GLU A 46 -33.50 -18.13 12.17
C GLU A 46 -32.16 -17.73 12.80
N HIS A 47 -31.43 -16.80 12.19
CA HIS A 47 -30.18 -16.29 12.76
C HIS A 47 -30.46 -15.54 14.07
N MET A 48 -31.52 -14.73 14.11
CA MET A 48 -31.87 -13.98 15.33
C MET A 48 -32.39 -14.89 16.45
N ALA A 49 -33.08 -15.99 16.12
CA ALA A 49 -33.44 -17.02 17.09
C ALA A 49 -32.18 -17.65 17.72
N GLN A 50 -31.19 -18.03 16.92
CA GLN A 50 -29.91 -18.58 17.39
C GLN A 50 -29.13 -17.59 18.27
N ILE A 51 -29.10 -16.31 17.88
CA ILE A 51 -28.48 -15.24 18.66
C ILE A 51 -29.12 -15.13 20.05
N ASN A 52 -30.45 -15.16 20.12
CA ASN A 52 -31.19 -15.10 21.38
C ASN A 52 -31.00 -16.35 22.24
N GLU A 53 -31.07 -17.55 21.62
CA GLU A 53 -30.88 -18.83 22.30
C GLU A 53 -29.52 -18.92 22.99
N HIS A 54 -28.47 -18.40 22.35
CA HIS A 54 -27.11 -18.43 22.86
C HIS A 54 -26.71 -17.17 23.65
N GLY A 55 -27.63 -16.21 23.86
CA GLY A 55 -27.35 -14.98 24.59
C GLY A 55 -26.28 -14.09 23.95
N ILE A 56 -26.12 -14.18 22.63
CA ILE A 56 -25.15 -13.40 21.87
C ILE A 56 -25.73 -12.00 21.62
N LYS A 57 -24.87 -10.97 21.64
CA LYS A 57 -25.28 -9.60 21.30
C LYS A 57 -24.81 -9.25 19.89
N PRO A 58 -25.69 -8.73 19.01
CA PRO A 58 -25.27 -8.19 17.72
C PRO A 58 -24.25 -7.06 17.87
N ILE A 59 -23.35 -6.93 16.89
CA ILE A 59 -22.36 -5.86 16.83
C ILE A 59 -22.67 -4.99 15.60
N ASP A 60 -22.81 -3.67 15.80
CA ASP A 60 -23.13 -2.71 14.74
C ASP A 60 -21.90 -2.16 14.00
N LEU A 61 -20.78 -2.05 14.71
CA LEU A 61 -19.58 -1.37 14.24
C LEU A 61 -18.33 -2.14 14.70
N VAL A 62 -17.43 -2.41 13.76
CA VAL A 62 -16.10 -2.96 14.00
C VAL A 62 -15.06 -1.95 13.58
N VAL A 63 -14.17 -1.58 14.48
CA VAL A 63 -13.02 -0.71 14.21
C VAL A 63 -11.76 -1.45 14.63
N VAL A 64 -11.02 -1.96 13.65
CA VAL A 64 -9.86 -2.83 13.87
C VAL A 64 -8.76 -2.47 12.88
N ASN A 65 -7.57 -2.19 13.38
CA ASN A 65 -6.34 -2.21 12.58
C ASN A 65 -5.57 -3.51 12.86
N LEU A 66 -4.77 -3.93 11.89
CA LEU A 66 -3.96 -5.13 12.00
C LEU A 66 -2.62 -4.82 12.68
N TYR A 67 -1.96 -5.84 13.22
CA TYR A 67 -0.58 -5.72 13.65
C TYR A 67 0.30 -5.25 12.48
N PRO A 68 1.31 -4.40 12.73
CA PRO A 68 2.02 -3.69 11.68
C PRO A 68 3.08 -4.57 10.99
N PHE A 69 2.68 -5.75 10.48
CA PHE A 69 3.58 -6.75 9.88
C PHE A 69 4.50 -6.15 8.82
N LYS A 70 3.95 -5.34 7.89
CA LYS A 70 4.72 -4.57 6.90
C LYS A 70 5.85 -3.76 7.53
N ALA A 71 5.58 -3.05 8.63
CA ALA A 71 6.58 -2.25 9.31
C ALA A 71 7.60 -3.11 10.06
N THR A 72 7.17 -4.24 10.64
CA THR A 72 8.03 -5.21 11.31
C THR A 72 9.05 -5.80 10.35
N ILE A 73 8.63 -6.34 9.21
CA ILE A 73 9.54 -6.96 8.22
C ILE A 73 10.42 -5.95 7.48
N SER A 74 10.13 -4.65 7.60
CA SER A 74 10.93 -3.58 6.99
C SER A 74 12.08 -3.09 7.90
N LYS A 75 12.22 -3.63 9.12
CA LYS A 75 13.34 -3.30 10.02
C LYS A 75 14.61 -4.03 9.56
N GLU A 76 15.77 -3.39 9.72
CA GLU A 76 17.07 -3.96 9.30
C GLU A 76 17.42 -5.26 10.04
N ASP A 77 17.07 -5.37 11.33
CA ASP A 77 17.46 -6.49 12.20
C ASP A 77 16.25 -7.31 12.71
N VAL A 78 15.17 -7.40 11.92
CA VAL A 78 14.00 -8.21 12.31
C VAL A 78 14.37 -9.70 12.36
N THR A 79 14.02 -10.39 13.45
CA THR A 79 14.16 -11.85 13.51
C THR A 79 12.93 -12.55 12.94
N TYR A 80 13.10 -13.79 12.51
CA TYR A 80 11.99 -14.64 12.07
C TYR A 80 10.90 -14.75 13.15
N GLU A 81 11.30 -14.97 14.41
CA GLU A 81 10.38 -15.07 15.53
C GLU A 81 9.59 -13.77 15.74
N GLU A 82 10.23 -12.60 15.61
CA GLU A 82 9.56 -11.30 15.71
C GLU A 82 8.54 -11.13 14.58
N ALA A 83 8.88 -11.53 13.35
CA ALA A 83 7.94 -11.50 12.23
C ALA A 83 6.73 -12.41 12.47
N ILE A 84 6.95 -13.65 12.93
CA ILE A 84 5.89 -14.62 13.20
C ILE A 84 4.94 -14.13 14.31
N GLU A 85 5.43 -13.55 15.40
CA GLU A 85 4.56 -12.99 16.46
C GLU A 85 3.73 -11.79 15.98
N ASN A 86 4.15 -11.11 14.90
CA ASN A 86 3.42 -9.99 14.32
C ASN A 86 2.38 -10.39 13.26
N ILE A 87 2.16 -11.69 13.04
CA ILE A 87 1.07 -12.21 12.22
C ILE A 87 -0.22 -12.21 13.05
N ASP A 88 -1.15 -11.32 12.71
CA ASP A 88 -2.44 -11.20 13.37
C ASP A 88 -3.43 -12.24 12.82
N ILE A 89 -4.03 -13.02 13.72
CA ILE A 89 -5.06 -14.01 13.38
C ILE A 89 -6.47 -13.47 13.67
N GLY A 90 -6.64 -12.83 14.83
CA GLY A 90 -7.95 -12.37 15.29
C GLY A 90 -8.46 -11.15 14.53
N GLY A 91 -7.57 -10.21 14.21
CA GLY A 91 -7.87 -8.99 13.47
C GLY A 91 -8.47 -9.28 12.09
N PRO A 92 -7.79 -10.03 11.21
CA PRO A 92 -8.34 -10.38 9.90
C PRO A 92 -9.64 -11.19 10.01
N GLY A 93 -9.74 -12.08 11.02
CA GLY A 93 -10.96 -12.85 11.29
C GLY A 93 -12.18 -11.95 11.55
N MET A 94 -12.06 -10.97 12.46
CA MET A 94 -13.15 -10.03 12.76
C MET A 94 -13.48 -9.12 11.57
N LEU A 95 -12.45 -8.59 10.91
CA LEU A 95 -12.58 -7.72 9.75
C LEU A 95 -13.33 -8.41 8.59
N ARG A 96 -12.95 -9.66 8.28
CA ARG A 96 -13.60 -10.47 7.24
C ARG A 96 -15.04 -10.83 7.61
N ALA A 97 -15.29 -11.18 8.87
CA ALA A 97 -16.65 -11.48 9.36
C ALA A 97 -17.58 -10.26 9.22
N ALA A 98 -17.14 -9.09 9.70
CA ALA A 98 -17.89 -7.84 9.58
C ALA A 98 -18.12 -7.44 8.11
N SER A 99 -17.08 -7.55 7.27
CA SER A 99 -17.17 -7.20 5.85
C SER A 99 -18.08 -8.12 5.06
N LYS A 100 -18.11 -9.42 5.39
CA LYS A 100 -19.07 -10.37 4.83
C LYS A 100 -20.51 -9.92 5.13
N ASN A 101 -20.76 -9.47 6.37
CA ASN A 101 -22.07 -9.03 6.83
C ASN A 101 -22.27 -7.50 6.75
N HIS A 102 -21.70 -6.85 5.73
CA HIS A 102 -21.75 -5.39 5.57
C HIS A 102 -23.16 -4.82 5.36
N GLN A 103 -24.18 -5.67 5.16
CA GLN A 103 -25.58 -5.25 5.20
C GLN A 103 -25.90 -4.66 6.59
N ASP A 104 -25.48 -5.36 7.63
CA ASP A 104 -25.82 -5.06 9.01
C ASP A 104 -24.67 -4.38 9.76
N VAL A 105 -23.43 -4.79 9.51
CA VAL A 105 -22.25 -4.32 10.25
C VAL A 105 -21.48 -3.26 9.47
N THR A 106 -21.13 -2.16 10.13
CA THR A 106 -20.16 -1.19 9.62
C THR A 106 -18.76 -1.63 10.02
N VAL A 107 -17.81 -1.61 9.10
CA VAL A 107 -16.42 -2.02 9.36
C VAL A 107 -15.46 -0.90 9.01
N ILE A 108 -14.45 -0.64 9.84
CA ILE A 108 -13.42 0.38 9.61
C ILE A 108 -12.05 -0.21 9.92
N VAL A 109 -11.13 -0.08 8.97
CA VAL A 109 -9.74 -0.54 9.09
C VAL A 109 -8.71 0.60 9.08
N ASP A 110 -9.16 1.81 8.76
CA ASP A 110 -8.31 2.98 8.57
C ASP A 110 -8.91 4.20 9.27
N PRO A 111 -8.16 4.87 10.17
CA PRO A 111 -8.60 6.09 10.85
C PRO A 111 -9.04 7.21 9.91
N ALA A 112 -8.56 7.25 8.67
CA ALA A 112 -8.99 8.25 7.69
C ALA A 112 -10.50 8.21 7.41
N ASP A 113 -11.17 7.08 7.63
CA ASP A 113 -12.60 6.92 7.41
C ASP A 113 -13.46 7.40 8.60
N TYR A 114 -12.87 7.66 9.77
CA TYR A 114 -13.62 7.99 11.00
C TYR A 114 -14.52 9.21 10.82
N SER A 115 -13.98 10.30 10.27
CA SER A 115 -14.74 11.56 10.15
C SER A 115 -15.97 11.41 9.27
N ALA A 116 -15.84 10.69 8.15
CA ALA A 116 -16.95 10.45 7.23
C ALA A 116 -18.03 9.55 7.88
N VAL A 117 -17.62 8.47 8.56
CA VAL A 117 -18.55 7.55 9.22
C VAL A 117 -19.26 8.23 10.39
N ILE A 118 -18.54 8.98 11.23
CA ILE A 118 -19.13 9.75 12.34
C ILE A 118 -20.17 10.74 11.82
N SER A 119 -19.90 11.40 10.69
CA SER A 119 -20.83 12.36 10.09
C SER A 119 -22.12 11.68 9.64
N GLU A 120 -22.03 10.55 8.92
CA GLU A 120 -23.23 9.77 8.52
C GLU A 120 -24.05 9.33 9.74
N ILE A 121 -23.39 8.80 10.78
CA ILE A 121 -24.08 8.38 12.01
C ILE A 121 -24.82 9.55 12.67
N LYS A 122 -24.20 10.73 12.77
CA LYS A 122 -24.81 11.91 13.40
C LYS A 122 -25.97 12.49 12.60
N GLU A 123 -25.86 12.50 11.28
CA GLU A 123 -26.85 13.14 10.39
C GLU A 123 -28.03 12.21 10.07
N GLN A 124 -27.78 10.91 9.93
CA GLN A 124 -28.74 9.94 9.39
C GLN A 124 -29.13 8.85 10.41
N GLY A 125 -28.50 8.84 11.59
CA GLY A 125 -28.72 7.81 12.61
C GLY A 125 -28.04 6.46 12.30
N GLY A 126 -27.22 6.40 11.25
CA GLY A 126 -26.53 5.19 10.82
C GLY A 126 -25.64 5.41 9.60
N VAL A 127 -25.01 4.34 9.12
CA VAL A 127 -24.15 4.37 7.93
C VAL A 127 -24.91 3.79 6.74
N SER A 128 -24.88 4.49 5.61
CA SER A 128 -25.56 4.06 4.39
C SER A 128 -25.05 2.71 3.88
N LEU A 129 -25.92 1.89 3.28
CA LEU A 129 -25.52 0.60 2.72
C LEU A 129 -24.42 0.74 1.65
N GLN A 130 -24.45 1.82 0.86
CA GLN A 130 -23.42 2.11 -0.12
C GLN A 130 -22.06 2.33 0.55
N LYS A 131 -22.00 3.11 1.64
CA LYS A 131 -20.77 3.32 2.41
C LYS A 131 -20.29 2.02 3.06
N LYS A 132 -21.18 1.22 3.66
CA LYS A 132 -20.82 -0.09 4.23
C LYS A 132 -20.19 -1.02 3.17
N ARG A 133 -20.73 -1.04 1.94
CA ARG A 133 -20.13 -1.79 0.81
C ARG A 133 -18.73 -1.28 0.44
N GLN A 134 -18.53 0.04 0.39
CA GLN A 134 -17.23 0.64 0.11
C GLN A 134 -16.19 0.27 1.17
N LEU A 135 -16.59 0.34 2.44
CA LEU A 135 -15.76 0.00 3.59
C LEU A 135 -15.41 -1.51 3.60
N ALA A 136 -16.38 -2.39 3.36
CA ALA A 136 -16.14 -3.82 3.24
C ALA A 136 -15.17 -4.16 2.11
N ALA A 137 -15.32 -3.51 0.95
CA ALA A 137 -14.38 -3.67 -0.15
C ALA A 137 -12.97 -3.17 0.22
N LYS A 138 -12.86 -2.07 0.97
CA LYS A 138 -11.57 -1.55 1.48
C LYS A 138 -10.92 -2.55 2.44
N VAL A 139 -11.70 -3.15 3.34
CA VAL A 139 -11.22 -4.17 4.28
C VAL A 139 -10.70 -5.40 3.56
N PHE A 140 -11.42 -5.94 2.57
CA PHE A 140 -10.94 -7.11 1.83
C PHE A 140 -9.67 -6.81 1.03
N ARG A 141 -9.51 -5.59 0.48
CA ARG A 141 -8.23 -5.17 -0.12
C ARG A 141 -7.12 -5.10 0.92
N HIS A 142 -7.41 -4.58 2.12
CA HIS A 142 -6.42 -4.49 3.20
C HIS A 142 -5.97 -5.88 3.68
N THR A 143 -6.90 -6.81 3.92
CA THR A 143 -6.53 -8.18 4.34
C THR A 143 -5.84 -8.96 3.22
N ALA A 144 -6.25 -8.77 1.96
CA ALA A 144 -5.54 -9.38 0.83
C ALA A 144 -4.09 -8.88 0.71
N ALA A 145 -3.87 -7.58 0.89
CA ALA A 145 -2.52 -7.01 0.90
C ALA A 145 -1.70 -7.52 2.10
N TYR A 146 -2.33 -7.66 3.27
CA TYR A 146 -1.69 -8.21 4.46
C TYR A 146 -1.22 -9.66 4.25
N ASP A 147 -2.10 -10.52 3.74
CA ASP A 147 -1.80 -11.93 3.47
C ASP A 147 -0.75 -12.08 2.35
N ALA A 148 -0.77 -11.21 1.32
CA ALA A 148 0.24 -11.20 0.26
C ALA A 148 1.65 -10.92 0.81
N LEU A 149 1.78 -9.97 1.74
CA LEU A 149 3.07 -9.67 2.39
C LEU A 149 3.56 -10.81 3.27
N ILE A 150 2.65 -11.49 4.00
CA ILE A 150 3.01 -12.67 4.80
C ILE A 150 3.47 -13.81 3.88
N ALA A 151 2.75 -14.06 2.79
CA ALA A 151 3.11 -15.10 1.82
C ALA A 151 4.49 -14.82 1.20
N GLU A 152 4.73 -13.60 0.71
CA GLU A 152 6.03 -13.20 0.16
C GLU A 152 7.16 -13.39 1.18
N TYR A 153 6.96 -12.96 2.43
CA TYR A 153 7.95 -13.14 3.50
C TYR A 153 8.26 -14.62 3.76
N LEU A 154 7.25 -15.47 3.95
CA LEU A 154 7.44 -16.89 4.26
C LEU A 154 8.03 -17.68 3.09
N THR A 155 7.67 -17.36 1.84
CA THR A 155 8.29 -17.95 0.64
C THR A 155 9.78 -17.62 0.57
N ASN A 156 10.16 -16.36 0.85
CA ASN A 156 11.56 -15.94 0.89
C ASN A 156 12.35 -16.65 2.01
N GLU A 157 11.80 -16.73 3.22
CA GLU A 157 12.40 -17.44 4.35
C GLU A 157 12.56 -18.95 4.09
N ALA A 158 11.63 -19.56 3.36
CA ALA A 158 11.73 -20.96 2.92
C ALA A 158 12.79 -21.18 1.82
N GLY A 159 13.33 -20.11 1.22
CA GLY A 159 14.28 -20.17 0.11
C GLY A 159 13.66 -20.67 -1.20
N GLU A 160 12.34 -20.59 -1.34
CA GLU A 160 11.60 -21.04 -2.51
C GLU A 160 11.67 -20.00 -3.64
N LYS A 161 12.27 -20.40 -4.77
CA LYS A 161 12.52 -19.47 -5.91
C LYS A 161 11.48 -19.54 -7.02
N ASP A 162 10.70 -20.61 -7.08
CA ASP A 162 9.71 -20.88 -8.13
C ASP A 162 8.42 -21.43 -7.50
N PRO A 163 7.71 -20.60 -6.69
CA PRO A 163 6.49 -21.03 -6.03
C PRO A 163 5.38 -21.29 -7.05
N GLU A 164 4.46 -22.18 -6.72
CA GLU A 164 3.32 -22.52 -7.57
C GLU A 164 2.35 -21.34 -7.79
N GLN A 165 2.41 -20.35 -6.90
CA GLN A 165 1.61 -19.14 -6.97
C GLN A 165 2.43 -17.91 -6.59
N PHE A 166 2.39 -16.89 -7.44
CA PHE A 166 2.96 -15.58 -7.16
C PHE A 166 1.85 -14.57 -6.84
N THR A 167 1.82 -14.07 -5.61
CA THR A 167 0.81 -13.12 -5.12
C THR A 167 1.48 -11.81 -4.71
N VAL A 168 1.07 -10.70 -5.33
CA VAL A 168 1.66 -9.37 -5.08
C VAL A 168 0.58 -8.34 -4.80
N THR A 169 0.96 -7.28 -4.10
CA THR A 169 0.08 -6.16 -3.76
C THR A 169 0.76 -4.82 -4.01
N PHE A 170 -0.03 -3.85 -4.47
CA PHE A 170 0.42 -2.51 -4.79
C PHE A 170 -0.50 -1.46 -4.17
N GLU A 171 0.10 -0.37 -3.73
CA GLU A 171 -0.58 0.81 -3.20
C GLU A 171 -0.69 1.86 -4.32
N LYS A 172 -1.89 2.43 -4.50
CA LYS A 172 -2.07 3.54 -5.45
C LYS A 172 -1.26 4.74 -4.97
N LYS A 173 -0.34 5.24 -5.81
CA LYS A 173 0.42 6.46 -5.56
C LYS A 173 -0.29 7.68 -6.12
N GLN A 174 -0.71 7.63 -7.38
CA GLN A 174 -1.48 8.71 -8.02
C GLN A 174 -2.28 8.22 -9.22
N SER A 175 -3.38 8.92 -9.55
CA SER A 175 -4.00 8.78 -10.88
C SER A 175 -3.13 9.49 -11.92
N LEU A 176 -3.07 8.95 -13.13
CA LEU A 176 -2.40 9.62 -14.25
C LEU A 176 -3.44 10.25 -15.16
N ARG A 177 -3.03 11.31 -15.88
CA ARG A 177 -3.93 12.03 -16.81
C ARG A 177 -4.49 11.12 -17.91
N TYR A 178 -3.66 10.20 -18.39
CA TYR A 178 -3.98 9.14 -19.35
C TYR A 178 -2.84 8.11 -19.32
N GLY A 179 -3.02 6.98 -20.01
CA GLY A 179 -2.01 5.94 -20.21
C GLY A 179 -0.96 6.32 -21.25
N GLU A 180 -0.57 5.37 -22.10
CA GLU A 180 0.41 5.65 -23.17
C GLU A 180 -0.15 6.65 -24.18
N ASN A 181 -1.47 6.61 -24.41
CA ASN A 181 -2.20 7.48 -25.31
C ASN A 181 -3.41 8.15 -24.60
N PRO A 182 -3.89 9.32 -25.08
CA PRO A 182 -4.93 10.10 -24.40
C PRO A 182 -6.27 9.41 -24.14
N HIS A 183 -6.61 8.38 -24.90
CA HIS A 183 -7.87 7.64 -24.77
C HIS A 183 -7.81 6.50 -23.72
N GLN A 184 -6.64 6.28 -23.11
CA GLN A 184 -6.41 5.21 -22.14
C GLN A 184 -6.40 5.80 -20.73
N GLU A 185 -7.04 5.13 -19.77
CA GLU A 185 -6.91 5.45 -18.35
C GLU A 185 -5.66 4.80 -17.75
N ALA A 186 -5.03 5.44 -16.77
CA ALA A 186 -3.90 4.85 -16.06
C ALA A 186 -3.79 5.34 -14.60
N VAL A 187 -3.21 4.47 -13.78
CA VAL A 187 -2.93 4.71 -12.36
C VAL A 187 -1.50 4.29 -12.09
N PHE A 188 -0.75 5.14 -11.39
CA PHE A 188 0.59 4.80 -10.94
C PHE A 188 0.52 4.20 -9.53
N CYS A 189 1.04 2.99 -9.40
CA CYS A 189 1.06 2.23 -8.17
C CYS A 189 2.50 1.97 -7.73
N GLN A 190 2.68 1.80 -6.43
CA GLN A 190 3.94 1.46 -5.79
C GLN A 190 3.80 0.09 -5.13
N SER A 191 4.86 -0.73 -5.15
CA SER A 191 4.87 -1.97 -4.37
C SER A 191 4.60 -1.66 -2.89
N ALA A 192 3.85 -2.52 -2.22
CA ALA A 192 3.64 -2.38 -0.77
C ALA A 192 4.96 -2.43 0.02
N LEU A 193 6.01 -3.05 -0.53
CA LEU A 193 7.39 -2.94 -0.06
C LEU A 193 8.17 -2.04 -1.03
N PRO A 194 8.39 -0.74 -0.70
CA PRO A 194 9.07 0.19 -1.57
C PRO A 194 10.48 -0.28 -1.96
N VAL A 195 10.73 -0.37 -3.26
CA VAL A 195 12.06 -0.70 -3.78
C VAL A 195 12.90 0.57 -3.87
N SER A 196 14.06 0.57 -3.21
CA SER A 196 14.97 1.72 -3.18
C SER A 196 15.41 2.15 -4.58
N GLY A 197 15.31 3.46 -4.81
CA GLY A 197 15.63 4.13 -6.07
C GLY A 197 14.77 3.75 -7.29
N SER A 198 13.66 3.03 -7.10
CA SER A 198 12.61 2.96 -8.13
C SER A 198 12.01 4.35 -8.39
N ILE A 199 11.45 4.58 -9.58
CA ILE A 199 10.70 5.83 -9.86
C ILE A 199 9.51 5.98 -8.89
N ALA A 200 8.93 4.86 -8.44
CA ALA A 200 7.86 4.88 -7.44
C ALA A 200 8.34 5.37 -6.05
N ALA A 201 9.63 5.31 -5.75
CA ALA A 201 10.22 5.90 -4.54
C ALA A 201 10.79 7.32 -4.75
N ALA A 202 10.81 7.82 -5.99
CA ALA A 202 11.38 9.12 -6.30
C ALA A 202 10.57 10.28 -5.68
N LYS A 203 11.31 11.34 -5.31
CA LYS A 203 10.76 12.62 -4.87
C LYS A 203 10.85 13.62 -6.01
N GLN A 204 9.71 14.09 -6.49
CA GLN A 204 9.65 15.16 -7.47
C GLN A 204 9.95 16.51 -6.79
N LEU A 205 11.02 17.19 -7.21
CA LEU A 205 11.44 18.48 -6.64
C LEU A 205 10.89 19.70 -7.39
N HIS A 206 10.54 19.54 -8.66
CA HIS A 206 10.00 20.59 -9.53
C HIS A 206 9.18 19.99 -10.68
N GLY A 207 8.54 20.84 -11.49
CA GLY A 207 7.85 20.46 -12.73
C GLY A 207 6.39 20.07 -12.56
N LYS A 208 5.76 19.75 -13.70
CA LYS A 208 4.38 19.24 -13.80
C LYS A 208 4.30 17.78 -13.33
N GLU A 209 3.10 17.30 -13.00
CA GLU A 209 2.88 15.87 -12.73
C GLU A 209 3.40 14.98 -13.87
N LEU A 210 4.06 13.87 -13.51
CA LEU A 210 4.60 12.93 -14.48
C LEU A 210 3.48 12.21 -15.25
N SER A 211 3.64 12.10 -16.57
CA SER A 211 2.79 11.25 -17.41
C SER A 211 3.17 9.77 -17.34
N TYR A 212 2.36 8.90 -17.94
CA TYR A 212 2.67 7.47 -18.07
C TYR A 212 4.00 7.22 -18.80
N ASN A 213 4.20 7.89 -19.94
CA ASN A 213 5.43 7.75 -20.73
C ASN A 213 6.65 8.33 -19.99
N ASN A 214 6.47 9.43 -19.27
CA ASN A 214 7.51 10.00 -18.41
C ASN A 214 8.01 8.98 -17.37
N ILE A 215 7.09 8.26 -16.72
CA ILE A 215 7.44 7.24 -15.72
C ILE A 215 8.20 6.07 -16.37
N LYS A 216 7.75 5.57 -17.53
CA LYS A 216 8.41 4.48 -18.24
C LYS A 216 9.82 4.84 -18.74
N ASP A 217 9.95 6.01 -19.35
CA ASP A 217 11.23 6.49 -19.88
C ASP A 217 12.22 6.80 -18.73
N ALA A 218 11.73 7.35 -17.61
CA ALA A 218 12.56 7.58 -16.42
C ALA A 218 13.03 6.26 -15.79
N ASP A 219 12.15 5.25 -15.70
CA ASP A 219 12.52 3.93 -15.19
C ASP A 219 13.60 3.29 -16.07
N ALA A 220 13.41 3.30 -17.40
CA ALA A 220 14.41 2.83 -18.34
C ALA A 220 15.76 3.58 -18.19
N ALA A 221 15.73 4.92 -18.11
CA ALA A 221 16.95 5.72 -17.96
C ALA A 221 17.69 5.40 -16.65
N VAL A 222 16.95 5.26 -15.54
CA VAL A 222 17.52 4.89 -14.24
C VAL A 222 18.10 3.48 -14.25
N GLN A 223 17.43 2.50 -14.87
CA GLN A 223 17.95 1.14 -14.97
C GLN A 223 19.28 1.11 -15.74
N ILE A 224 19.36 1.82 -16.88
CA ILE A 224 20.57 1.86 -17.71
C ILE A 224 21.71 2.57 -16.97
N VAL A 225 21.48 3.74 -16.37
CA VAL A 225 22.56 4.52 -15.74
C VAL A 225 23.19 3.80 -14.54
N ARG A 226 22.44 2.87 -13.90
CA ARG A 226 22.89 2.06 -12.77
C ARG A 226 23.90 0.98 -13.15
N GLU A 227 23.99 0.60 -14.41
CA GLU A 227 24.99 -0.37 -14.88
C GLU A 227 26.43 0.20 -14.82
N PHE A 228 26.56 1.52 -14.70
CA PHE A 228 27.84 2.22 -14.69
C PHE A 228 28.31 2.57 -13.28
N THR A 229 29.61 2.42 -13.04
CA THR A 229 30.22 2.72 -11.74
C THR A 229 30.96 4.05 -11.75
N GLU A 230 31.50 4.46 -12.89
CA GLU A 230 32.05 5.77 -13.19
C GLU A 230 30.94 6.82 -13.37
N PRO A 231 31.23 8.14 -13.36
CA PRO A 231 30.25 9.16 -13.73
C PRO A 231 29.64 8.87 -15.11
N ALA A 232 28.32 8.72 -15.14
CA ALA A 232 27.56 8.32 -16.32
C ALA A 232 26.28 9.14 -16.47
N ALA A 233 25.95 9.42 -17.73
CA ALA A 233 24.72 10.06 -18.15
C ALA A 233 24.04 9.24 -19.24
N VAL A 234 22.74 9.06 -19.10
CA VAL A 234 21.89 8.35 -20.07
C VAL A 234 20.75 9.28 -20.47
N ALA A 235 20.57 9.44 -21.77
CA ALA A 235 19.43 10.12 -22.35
C ALA A 235 18.51 9.12 -23.04
N VAL A 236 17.22 9.14 -22.69
CA VAL A 236 16.19 8.23 -23.20
C VAL A 236 15.08 9.01 -23.88
N LYS A 237 14.52 8.43 -24.94
CA LYS A 237 13.27 8.86 -25.55
C LYS A 237 12.46 7.66 -26.02
N HIS A 238 11.20 7.55 -25.59
CA HIS A 238 10.33 6.42 -25.92
C HIS A 238 10.99 5.07 -25.57
N MET A 239 11.55 4.97 -24.37
CA MET A 239 12.30 3.84 -23.80
C MET A 239 13.57 3.44 -24.57
N ASN A 240 14.00 4.22 -25.56
CA ASN A 240 15.22 3.95 -26.32
C ASN A 240 16.33 4.94 -25.89
N PRO A 241 17.56 4.46 -25.60
CA PRO A 241 18.67 5.35 -25.33
C PRO A 241 19.07 6.08 -26.61
N CYS A 242 18.98 7.40 -26.62
CA CYS A 242 19.49 8.25 -27.70
C CYS A 242 20.92 8.72 -27.44
N GLY A 243 21.40 8.64 -26.20
CA GLY A 243 22.79 8.93 -25.85
C GLY A 243 23.19 8.31 -24.53
N VAL A 244 24.42 7.79 -24.47
CA VAL A 244 25.06 7.32 -23.24
C VAL A 244 26.48 7.86 -23.23
N GLY A 245 26.88 8.44 -22.11
CA GLY A 245 28.21 9.04 -21.96
C GLY A 245 28.78 8.78 -20.58
N THR A 246 30.08 8.53 -20.53
CA THR A 246 30.85 8.38 -19.30
C THR A 246 32.06 9.32 -19.29
N GLY A 247 32.49 9.76 -18.11
CA GLY A 247 33.56 10.76 -18.00
C GLY A 247 34.20 10.83 -16.62
N ALA A 248 35.18 11.72 -16.47
CA ALA A 248 35.80 12.00 -15.18
C ALA A 248 34.88 12.83 -14.26
N SER A 249 33.94 13.59 -14.84
CA SER A 249 32.90 14.35 -14.15
C SER A 249 31.51 14.05 -14.73
N ILE A 250 30.46 14.40 -13.98
CA ILE A 250 29.08 14.22 -14.46
C ILE A 250 28.76 15.16 -15.65
N GLU A 251 29.36 16.34 -15.67
CA GLU A 251 29.30 17.28 -16.79
C GLU A 251 29.91 16.67 -18.07
N GLU A 252 31.10 16.07 -17.98
CA GLU A 252 31.76 15.42 -19.12
C GLU A 252 30.93 14.24 -19.64
N ALA A 253 30.39 13.43 -18.72
CA ALA A 253 29.51 12.32 -19.04
C ALA A 253 28.25 12.80 -19.79
N PHE A 254 27.59 13.85 -19.27
CA PHE A 254 26.42 14.45 -19.89
C PHE A 254 26.72 15.02 -21.28
N ASN A 255 27.83 15.76 -21.43
CA ASN A 255 28.22 16.33 -22.71
C ASN A 255 28.44 15.22 -23.77
N LYS A 256 29.09 14.11 -23.42
CA LYS A 256 29.25 12.97 -24.34
C LYS A 256 27.92 12.31 -24.70
N ALA A 257 27.02 12.12 -23.73
CA ALA A 257 25.67 11.63 -24.01
C ALA A 257 24.91 12.57 -24.95
N TYR A 258 25.02 13.88 -24.73
CA TYR A 258 24.39 14.92 -25.53
C TYR A 258 24.90 14.95 -26.98
N GLU A 259 26.21 14.83 -27.18
CA GLU A 259 26.83 14.83 -28.51
C GLU A 259 26.50 13.57 -29.34
N ALA A 260 26.02 12.48 -28.71
CA ALA A 260 25.66 11.25 -29.41
C ALA A 260 24.48 11.45 -30.39
N ASP A 261 23.39 12.09 -29.93
CA ASP A 261 22.27 12.49 -30.77
C ASP A 261 21.51 13.70 -30.18
N LYS A 262 21.96 14.89 -30.55
CA LYS A 262 21.34 16.17 -30.15
C LYS A 262 19.90 16.33 -30.62
N THR A 263 19.52 15.66 -31.72
CA THR A 263 18.18 15.80 -32.29
C THR A 263 17.18 14.99 -31.48
N SER A 264 17.53 13.74 -31.16
CA SER A 264 16.65 12.85 -30.42
C SER A 264 16.54 13.23 -28.95
N ILE A 265 17.56 13.83 -28.34
CA ILE A 265 17.51 14.27 -26.93
C ILE A 265 16.46 15.37 -26.67
N PHE A 266 16.08 16.14 -27.69
CA PHE A 266 15.04 17.16 -27.54
C PHE A 266 13.71 16.54 -27.07
N GLY A 267 13.25 16.95 -25.89
CA GLY A 267 12.07 16.41 -25.21
C GLY A 267 12.29 15.03 -24.60
N GLY A 268 13.54 14.62 -24.41
CA GLY A 268 13.93 13.37 -23.77
C GLY A 268 13.98 13.45 -22.26
N ILE A 269 14.42 12.36 -21.66
CA ILE A 269 14.60 12.17 -20.21
C ILE A 269 16.05 11.85 -19.92
N ILE A 270 16.64 12.53 -18.93
CA ILE A 270 18.03 12.36 -18.55
C ILE A 270 18.14 11.68 -17.19
N ALA A 271 18.97 10.63 -17.10
CA ALA A 271 19.39 10.02 -15.84
C ALA A 271 20.89 10.18 -15.64
N LEU A 272 21.28 10.57 -14.43
CA LEU A 272 22.66 10.85 -14.01
C LEU A 272 22.95 10.01 -12.75
N ASN A 273 24.06 9.27 -12.70
CA ASN A 273 24.41 8.45 -11.53
C ASN A 273 25.26 9.20 -10.49
N ARG A 274 25.37 10.52 -10.60
CA ARG A 274 26.03 11.43 -9.66
C ARG A 274 25.16 12.66 -9.42
N GLU A 275 25.45 13.37 -8.34
CA GLU A 275 24.79 14.63 -8.02
C GLU A 275 24.97 15.65 -9.16
N VAL A 276 23.88 16.37 -9.47
CA VAL A 276 23.89 17.40 -10.52
C VAL A 276 24.50 18.68 -9.97
N ASP A 277 25.70 19.02 -10.43
CA ASP A 277 26.34 20.29 -10.09
C ASP A 277 25.77 21.47 -10.90
N LYS A 278 26.20 22.68 -10.53
CA LYS A 278 25.74 23.91 -11.17
C LYS A 278 26.04 23.94 -12.68
N ALA A 279 27.22 23.53 -13.10
CA ALA A 279 27.63 23.58 -14.51
C ALA A 279 26.78 22.64 -15.36
N THR A 280 26.55 21.43 -14.85
CA THR A 280 25.66 20.43 -15.46
C THR A 280 24.23 20.94 -15.53
N ALA A 281 23.72 21.54 -14.45
CA ALA A 281 22.38 22.11 -14.39
C ALA A 281 22.18 23.27 -15.39
N GLU A 282 23.17 24.16 -15.54
CA GLU A 282 23.13 25.26 -16.53
C GLU A 282 23.07 24.72 -17.96
N THR A 283 23.78 23.62 -18.24
CA THR A 283 23.75 22.97 -19.56
C THR A 283 22.40 22.32 -19.83
N LEU A 284 21.87 21.56 -18.86
CA LEU A 284 20.55 20.95 -18.94
C LEU A 284 19.44 21.99 -19.15
N HIS A 285 19.52 23.13 -18.47
CA HIS A 285 18.54 24.22 -18.59
C HIS A 285 18.44 24.80 -20.01
N GLY A 286 19.54 24.76 -20.77
CA GLY A 286 19.58 25.22 -22.16
C GLY A 286 18.87 24.29 -23.15
N ILE A 287 18.39 23.13 -22.71
CA ILE A 287 17.81 22.08 -23.55
C ILE A 287 16.34 21.87 -23.13
N PHE A 288 15.45 21.66 -24.11
CA PHE A 288 14.10 21.22 -23.80
C PHE A 288 14.14 19.74 -23.37
N LEU A 289 13.90 19.48 -22.09
CA LEU A 289 13.83 18.14 -21.49
C LEU A 289 12.48 17.96 -20.80
N GLU A 290 11.95 16.75 -20.82
CA GLU A 290 10.73 16.40 -20.08
C GLU A 290 11.03 16.07 -18.61
N ILE A 291 12.17 15.42 -18.34
CA ILE A 291 12.70 15.09 -17.00
C ILE A 291 14.22 15.23 -16.99
#